data_AF-A0A954HGT0-F1
#
_entry.id   AF-A0A954HGT0-F1
#
_cell.length_a   1.000
_cell.length_b   1.000
_cell.length_c   1.000
_cell.angle_alpha   90.00
_cell.angle_beta   90.00
_cell.angle_gamma   90.00
#
_symmetry.space_group_name_H-M   'P 1'
#
loop_
_entity.id
_entity.type
_entity.pdbx_description
1 polymer ?
#
loop_
_entity_poly.entity_id
_entity_poly.type
_entity_poly.pdbx_seq_one_letter_code
_entity_poly.pdbx_strand_id
1 'polypeptide(L)'
;TSREQAKSIAEFREDLHYSFVEYGGGCVTHWSFLDEDGIQVERLCSKLFLVADSDEGKEERHEQLEKALGDRFYKLACREIENLLKPDAITKVIRDYEKDESLKLRTFKEEDYASELLGHFIQNHVLPDDGKFISKRVRKKTNQPYAAESGTLKNKPDFCTKALAHIKTREDISDEAWELCEKLYEFISKSNK
;
A
#
# COMPACT_ATOMS: atom_id res chain seq x y z
N THR A 1 32.03 -8.60 -21.15
CA THR A 1 30.96 -9.25 -20.37
C THR A 1 29.85 -8.24 -20.15
N SER A 2 28.94 -8.10 -21.11
CA SER A 2 27.86 -7.09 -21.01
C SER A 2 26.86 -7.23 -22.15
N ARG A 3 26.18 -8.38 -22.26
CA ARG A 3 24.99 -8.54 -23.13
C ARG A 3 24.26 -9.85 -22.87
N GLU A 4 24.27 -10.36 -21.63
CA GLU A 4 23.43 -11.49 -21.28
C GLU A 4 22.05 -11.00 -20.84
N GLN A 5 21.10 -11.27 -21.75
CA GLN A 5 19.66 -11.45 -21.52
C GLN A 5 18.88 -10.22 -21.05
N ALA A 6 18.54 -9.34 -22.00
CA ALA A 6 17.28 -8.63 -21.94
C ALA A 6 16.15 -9.68 -22.08
N LYS A 7 15.72 -10.24 -20.95
CA LYS A 7 14.55 -11.12 -20.85
C LYS A 7 13.36 -10.34 -21.44
N SER A 8 12.78 -10.81 -22.55
CA SER A 8 11.59 -10.18 -23.10
C SER A 8 10.51 -10.18 -22.03
N ILE A 9 10.12 -9.00 -21.56
CA ILE A 9 9.03 -8.86 -20.59
C ILE A 9 7.77 -9.32 -21.32
N ALA A 10 7.12 -10.36 -20.80
CA ALA A 10 5.85 -10.82 -21.34
C ALA A 10 4.79 -9.80 -20.96
N GLU A 11 3.99 -9.36 -21.94
CA GLU A 11 2.89 -8.43 -21.71
C GLU A 11 1.71 -9.23 -21.12
N PHE A 12 1.45 -9.03 -19.82
CA PHE A 12 0.26 -9.54 -19.17
C PHE A 12 -0.79 -8.44 -19.06
N ARG A 13 -2.05 -8.83 -19.26
CA ARG A 13 -3.22 -7.95 -19.21
C ARG A 13 -4.12 -8.35 -18.06
N GLU A 14 -4.49 -7.37 -17.25
CA GLU A 14 -5.53 -7.51 -16.23
C GLU A 14 -6.85 -7.98 -16.88
N ASP A 15 -7.65 -8.74 -16.14
CA ASP A 15 -8.89 -9.41 -16.56
C ASP A 15 -8.74 -10.51 -17.63
N LEU A 16 -7.52 -10.77 -18.09
CA LEU A 16 -7.20 -11.90 -18.96
C LEU A 16 -6.21 -12.87 -18.31
N HIS A 17 -5.12 -12.34 -17.74
CA HIS A 17 -4.01 -13.14 -17.19
C HIS A 17 -3.97 -13.09 -15.66
N TYR A 18 -4.50 -12.02 -15.07
CA TYR A 18 -4.59 -11.79 -13.63
C TYR A 18 -5.70 -10.77 -13.36
N SER A 19 -6.20 -10.72 -12.13
CA SER A 19 -7.08 -9.64 -11.65
C SER A 19 -6.70 -9.31 -10.21
N PHE A 20 -6.72 -8.03 -9.86
CA PHE A 20 -6.59 -7.63 -8.46
C PHE A 20 -7.94 -7.71 -7.76
N VAL A 21 -7.92 -8.25 -6.54
CA VAL A 21 -9.11 -8.30 -5.67
C VAL A 21 -8.71 -7.66 -4.36
N GLU A 22 -9.22 -6.45 -4.12
CA GLU A 22 -9.16 -5.84 -2.81
C GLU A 22 -10.24 -6.46 -1.92
N TYR A 23 -9.87 -6.82 -0.70
CA TYR A 23 -10.80 -7.36 0.28
C TYR A 23 -10.64 -6.63 1.61
N GLY A 24 -11.73 -6.10 2.16
CA GLY A 24 -11.69 -5.29 3.38
C GLY A 24 -11.03 -6.03 4.54
N GLY A 25 -10.16 -5.34 5.28
CA GLY A 25 -9.12 -5.91 6.17
C GLY A 25 -9.54 -6.85 7.32
N GLY A 26 -10.84 -7.07 7.54
CA GLY A 26 -11.36 -8.06 8.49
C GLY A 26 -11.84 -9.36 7.85
N CYS A 27 -12.05 -9.38 6.54
CA CYS A 27 -12.83 -10.42 5.87
C CYS A 27 -11.96 -11.48 5.18
N VAL A 28 -10.62 -11.45 5.31
CA VAL A 28 -9.74 -12.50 4.75
C VAL A 28 -10.15 -13.92 5.21
N THR A 29 -10.84 -14.03 6.35
CA THR A 29 -11.44 -15.27 6.88
C THR A 29 -12.56 -15.85 6.02
N HIS A 30 -13.14 -15.08 5.09
CA HIS A 30 -14.13 -15.60 4.14
C HIS A 30 -13.52 -16.46 3.04
N TRP A 31 -12.20 -16.53 2.94
CA TRP A 31 -11.50 -17.37 1.98
C TRP A 31 -11.09 -18.69 2.62
N SER A 32 -11.08 -19.73 1.81
CA SER A 32 -10.75 -21.08 2.28
C SER A 32 -9.25 -21.31 2.59
N PHE A 33 -8.47 -20.24 2.83
CA PHE A 33 -7.05 -20.37 3.14
C PHE A 33 -6.84 -21.15 4.45
N LEU A 34 -7.68 -20.84 5.44
CA LEU A 34 -7.58 -21.35 6.81
C LEU A 34 -8.90 -21.94 7.33
N ASP A 35 -10.00 -21.73 6.60
CA ASP A 35 -11.36 -22.17 6.97
C ASP A 35 -11.94 -23.07 5.87
N GLU A 36 -12.48 -24.23 6.23
CA GLU A 36 -13.02 -25.18 5.24
C GLU A 36 -14.31 -24.67 4.58
N ASP A 37 -15.08 -23.82 5.28
CA ASP A 37 -16.36 -23.26 4.79
C ASP A 37 -16.17 -21.96 3.98
N GLY A 38 -14.94 -21.50 3.82
CA GLY A 38 -14.61 -20.30 3.04
C GLY A 38 -14.78 -20.48 1.52
N ILE A 39 -14.77 -19.35 0.80
CA ILE A 39 -14.74 -19.33 -0.67
C ILE A 39 -13.51 -20.12 -1.13
N GLN A 40 -13.78 -21.22 -1.82
CA GLN A 40 -12.78 -22.16 -2.32
C GLN A 40 -11.94 -21.52 -3.42
N VAL A 41 -10.80 -20.96 -3.04
CA VAL A 41 -9.92 -20.16 -3.91
C VAL A 41 -9.56 -20.97 -5.14
N GLU A 42 -9.12 -22.21 -4.97
CA GLU A 42 -8.67 -23.11 -6.03
C GLU A 42 -9.76 -23.39 -7.07
N ARG A 43 -11.03 -23.31 -6.66
CA ARG A 43 -12.19 -23.46 -7.55
C ARG A 43 -12.60 -22.14 -8.21
N LEU A 44 -12.39 -21.02 -7.53
CA LEU A 44 -12.71 -19.69 -8.05
C LEU A 44 -11.64 -19.20 -9.03
N CYS A 45 -10.39 -19.21 -8.61
CA CYS A 45 -9.22 -18.85 -9.39
C CYS A 45 -8.13 -19.89 -9.16
N SER A 46 -7.57 -20.45 -10.23
CA SER A 46 -6.63 -21.59 -10.13
C SER A 46 -5.47 -21.31 -9.17
N LYS A 47 -4.98 -20.07 -9.11
CA LYS A 47 -3.86 -19.65 -8.25
C LYS A 47 -4.14 -18.25 -7.72
N LEU A 48 -3.84 -18.05 -6.43
CA LEU A 48 -3.93 -16.76 -5.75
C LEU A 48 -2.59 -16.41 -5.09
N PHE A 49 -2.25 -15.13 -5.14
CA PHE A 49 -1.17 -14.49 -4.38
C PHE A 49 -1.78 -13.49 -3.42
N LEU A 50 -1.47 -13.60 -2.13
CA LEU A 50 -2.05 -12.79 -1.06
C LEU A 50 -1.02 -11.78 -0.55
N VAL A 51 -1.38 -10.50 -0.59
CA VAL A 51 -0.62 -9.41 0.04
C VAL A 51 -1.39 -8.97 1.30
N ALA A 52 -0.69 -8.80 2.42
CA ALA A 52 -1.30 -8.38 3.68
C ALA A 52 -0.49 -7.31 4.39
N ASP A 53 -1.21 -6.33 4.97
CA ASP A 53 -0.69 -5.34 5.91
C ASP A 53 -0.08 -6.00 7.15
N SER A 54 0.91 -5.33 7.75
CA SER A 54 1.61 -5.79 8.96
C SER A 54 0.95 -5.24 10.24
N ASP A 55 -0.38 -5.34 10.31
CA ASP A 55 -1.14 -4.93 11.49
C ASP A 55 -0.74 -5.73 12.75
N GLU A 56 -0.59 -5.02 13.86
CA GLU A 56 -0.37 -5.62 15.18
C GLU A 56 -1.57 -6.50 15.61
N GLY A 57 -1.28 -7.63 16.25
CA GLY A 57 -2.30 -8.55 16.77
C GLY A 57 -2.83 -9.56 15.75
N LYS A 58 -2.19 -9.67 14.58
CA LYS A 58 -2.50 -10.65 13.52
C LYS A 58 -1.36 -11.64 13.27
N GLU A 59 -0.39 -11.74 14.18
CA GLU A 59 0.84 -12.51 14.01
C GLU A 59 0.56 -14.00 13.80
N GLU A 60 -0.29 -14.60 14.64
CA GLU A 60 -0.68 -16.01 14.51
C GLU A 60 -1.32 -16.29 13.14
N ARG A 61 -2.16 -15.36 12.66
CA ARG A 61 -2.80 -15.49 11.35
C ARG A 61 -1.78 -15.39 10.22
N HIS A 62 -0.81 -14.47 10.32
CA HIS A 62 0.25 -14.36 9.33
C HIS A 62 1.10 -15.63 9.27
N GLU A 63 1.43 -16.25 10.41
CA GLU A 63 2.15 -17.53 10.45
C GLU A 63 1.35 -18.66 9.80
N GLN A 64 0.04 -18.72 10.07
CA GLN A 64 -0.86 -19.70 9.45
C GLN A 64 -0.95 -19.51 7.93
N LEU A 65 -1.10 -18.26 7.46
CA LEU A 65 -1.14 -17.93 6.03
C LEU A 65 0.19 -18.24 5.35
N GLU A 66 1.31 -17.91 5.97
CA GLU A 66 2.65 -18.21 5.46
C GLU A 66 2.85 -19.72 5.31
N LYS A 67 2.39 -20.52 6.29
CA LYS A 67 2.43 -21.99 6.19
C LYS A 67 1.52 -22.54 5.09
N ALA A 68 0.34 -21.96 4.90
CA ALA A 68 -0.64 -22.43 3.92
C ALA A 68 -0.30 -22.05 2.47
N LEU A 69 0.25 -20.84 2.28
CA LEU A 69 0.45 -20.24 0.96
C LEU A 69 1.92 -20.22 0.51
N GLY A 70 2.88 -20.31 1.44
CA GLY A 70 4.31 -20.24 1.16
C GLY A 70 4.67 -18.97 0.37
N ASP A 71 5.36 -19.14 -0.76
CA ASP A 71 5.76 -18.05 -1.66
C ASP A 71 4.59 -17.24 -2.25
N ARG A 72 3.35 -17.71 -2.09
CA ARG A 72 2.12 -17.01 -2.53
C ARG A 72 1.57 -16.07 -1.46
N PHE A 73 2.26 -15.88 -0.35
CA PHE A 73 1.92 -14.91 0.68
C PHE A 73 3.04 -13.89 0.83
N TYR A 74 2.67 -12.61 0.83
CA TYR A 74 3.58 -11.51 1.08
C TYR A 74 3.00 -10.63 2.19
N LYS A 75 3.60 -10.72 3.37
CA LYS A 75 3.36 -9.78 4.46
C LYS A 75 4.26 -8.56 4.25
N LEU A 76 3.66 -7.37 4.27
CA LEU A 76 4.43 -6.12 4.21
C LEU A 76 5.38 -6.01 5.41
N ALA A 77 6.54 -5.41 5.20
CA ALA A 77 7.46 -4.99 6.24
C ALA A 77 6.97 -3.71 6.93
N CYS A 78 6.30 -2.82 6.18
CA CYS A 78 5.60 -1.66 6.72
C CYS A 78 4.18 -2.00 7.21
N ARG A 79 3.59 -1.09 7.98
CA ARG A 79 2.32 -1.30 8.68
C ARG A 79 1.13 -1.39 7.75
N GLU A 80 0.89 -0.36 6.94
CA GLU A 80 -0.17 -0.30 5.94
C GLU A 80 0.45 -0.24 4.54
N ILE A 81 -0.24 -0.76 3.52
CA ILE A 81 0.20 -0.64 2.12
C ILE A 81 0.47 0.82 1.68
N GLU A 82 -0.21 1.80 2.28
CA GLU A 82 0.04 3.21 1.99
C GLU A 82 1.41 3.70 2.50
N ASN A 83 2.01 3.04 3.48
CA ASN A 83 3.36 3.34 3.95
C ASN A 83 4.44 3.00 2.90
N LEU A 84 4.09 2.32 1.81
CA LEU A 84 4.97 2.14 0.65
C LEU A 84 5.17 3.41 -0.19
N LEU A 85 4.34 4.44 0.00
CA LEU A 85 4.51 5.72 -0.69
C LEU A 85 5.77 6.42 -0.19
N LYS A 86 6.59 6.96 -1.10
CA LYS A 86 7.77 7.76 -0.74
C LYS A 86 7.40 9.11 -0.10
N PRO A 87 8.29 9.70 0.73
CA PRO A 87 8.06 11.00 1.37
C PRO A 87 7.72 12.12 0.39
N ASP A 88 8.34 12.12 -0.80
CA ASP A 88 8.10 13.11 -1.84
C ASP A 88 6.68 13.00 -2.43
N ALA A 89 6.20 11.78 -2.70
CA ALA A 89 4.83 11.56 -3.16
C ALA A 89 3.80 12.02 -2.11
N ILE A 90 4.01 11.66 -0.84
CA ILE A 90 3.16 12.10 0.28
C ILE A 90 3.13 13.63 0.37
N THR A 91 4.31 14.28 0.30
CA THR A 91 4.46 15.74 0.35
C THR A 91 3.72 16.43 -0.79
N LYS A 92 3.86 15.93 -2.03
CA LYS A 92 3.17 16.48 -3.21
C LYS A 92 1.65 16.33 -3.09
N VAL A 93 1.15 15.19 -2.62
CA VAL A 93 -0.29 14.99 -2.39
C VAL A 93 -0.85 15.96 -1.35
N ILE A 94 -0.12 16.20 -0.25
CA ILE A 94 -0.52 17.18 0.75
C ILE A 94 -0.59 18.59 0.12
N ARG A 95 0.42 18.99 -0.65
CA ARG A 95 0.41 20.29 -1.36
C ARG A 95 -0.75 20.43 -2.35
N ASP A 96 -1.10 19.35 -3.06
CA ASP A 96 -2.26 19.33 -3.95
C ASP A 96 -3.57 19.57 -3.19
N TYR A 97 -3.76 18.87 -2.07
CA TYR A 97 -4.94 19.04 -1.22
C TYR A 97 -5.04 20.45 -0.65
N GLU A 98 -3.91 20.98 -0.19
CA GLU A 98 -3.83 22.33 0.37
C GLU A 98 -3.79 23.42 -0.69
N LYS A 99 -3.63 23.07 -1.98
CA LYS A 99 -3.47 24.00 -3.10
C LYS A 99 -2.42 25.08 -2.78
N ASP A 100 -1.27 24.65 -2.26
CA ASP A 100 -0.17 25.52 -1.84
C ASP A 100 1.18 24.79 -1.96
N GLU A 101 1.90 25.07 -3.05
CA GLU A 101 3.25 24.55 -3.29
C GLU A 101 4.30 25.09 -2.31
N SER A 102 4.04 26.27 -1.74
CA SER A 102 4.95 26.93 -0.80
C SER A 102 4.79 26.45 0.64
N LEU A 103 3.84 25.53 0.88
CA LEU A 103 3.56 24.97 2.19
C LEU A 103 4.81 24.28 2.76
N LYS A 104 5.25 24.79 3.91
CA LYS A 104 6.42 24.29 4.64
C LYS A 104 6.04 23.08 5.49
N LEU A 105 6.04 21.90 4.88
CA LEU A 105 5.92 20.64 5.60
C LEU A 105 7.24 20.31 6.32
N ARG A 106 7.13 19.58 7.44
CA ARG A 106 8.29 19.02 8.12
C ARG A 106 8.93 17.95 7.24
N THR A 107 10.25 17.83 7.26
CA THR A 107 10.98 16.79 6.55
C THR A 107 10.93 15.48 7.33
N PHE A 108 10.78 14.37 6.62
CA PHE A 108 10.73 13.01 7.16
C PHE A 108 11.27 12.01 6.14
N LYS A 109 11.50 10.78 6.59
CA LYS A 109 12.00 9.64 5.82
C LYS A 109 11.06 8.45 5.95
N GLU A 110 11.25 7.43 5.11
CA GLU A 110 10.42 6.21 5.09
C GLU A 110 10.39 5.51 6.46
N GLU A 111 11.52 5.49 7.16
CA GLU A 111 11.62 4.83 8.47
C GLU A 111 10.81 5.53 9.57
N ASP A 112 10.52 6.83 9.40
CA ASP A 112 9.78 7.62 10.39
C ASP A 112 8.30 7.20 10.47
N TYR A 113 7.76 6.59 9.40
CA TYR A 113 6.35 6.19 9.34
C TYR A 113 6.12 4.74 8.98
N ALA A 114 7.16 3.94 8.69
CA ALA A 114 7.01 2.55 8.27
C ALA A 114 6.16 1.70 9.24
N SER A 115 6.25 1.95 10.54
CA SER A 115 5.50 1.22 11.59
C SER A 115 4.30 2.00 12.17
N GLU A 116 3.93 3.13 11.59
CA GLU A 116 2.85 3.99 12.08
C GLU A 116 1.66 4.02 11.11
N LEU A 117 0.48 4.31 11.66
CA LEU A 117 -0.68 4.59 10.82
C LEU A 117 -0.45 5.89 10.07
N LEU A 118 -0.46 5.83 8.74
CA LEU A 118 0.01 6.93 7.90
C LEU A 118 -0.79 8.22 8.10
N GLY A 119 -2.11 8.08 8.34
CA GLY A 119 -2.98 9.22 8.61
C GLY A 119 -2.55 10.01 9.85
N HIS A 120 -2.32 9.31 10.96
CA HIS A 120 -1.80 9.89 12.21
C HIS A 120 -0.40 10.47 12.02
N PHE A 121 0.47 9.75 11.32
CA PHE A 121 1.82 10.24 11.06
C PHE A 121 1.80 11.60 10.35
N ILE A 122 1.03 11.72 9.26
CA ILE A 122 0.87 12.99 8.54
C ILE A 122 0.34 14.08 9.47
N GLN A 123 -0.69 13.75 10.24
CA GLN A 123 -1.35 14.70 11.14
C GLN A 123 -0.43 15.27 12.22
N ASN A 124 0.42 14.43 12.81
CA ASN A 124 1.18 14.76 14.01
C ASN A 124 2.62 15.18 13.70
N HIS A 125 3.21 14.65 12.62
CA HIS A 125 4.64 14.76 12.34
C HIS A 125 4.96 15.51 11.06
N VAL A 126 4.06 15.58 10.08
CA VAL A 126 4.32 16.22 8.77
C VAL A 126 3.77 17.65 8.70
N LEU A 127 2.54 17.86 9.17
CA LEU A 127 1.89 19.16 9.08
C LEU A 127 2.59 20.23 9.94
N PRO A 128 2.50 21.53 9.55
CA PRO A 128 3.03 22.61 10.38
C PRO A 128 2.28 22.71 11.72
N ASP A 129 3.05 22.87 12.80
CA ASP A 129 2.54 23.09 14.15
C ASP A 129 2.86 24.50 14.65
N ASP A 130 2.62 25.49 13.80
CA ASP A 130 2.86 26.91 14.11
C ASP A 130 1.64 27.58 14.79
N GLY A 131 0.63 26.78 15.12
CA GLY A 131 -0.64 27.24 15.66
C GLY A 131 -1.55 27.94 14.63
N LYS A 132 -1.04 28.30 13.45
CA LYS A 132 -1.73 29.10 12.43
C LYS A 132 -2.20 28.28 11.23
N PHE A 133 -1.57 27.14 10.97
CA PHE A 133 -1.98 26.25 9.90
C PHE A 133 -3.41 25.72 10.13
N ILE A 134 -4.27 25.92 9.13
CA ILE A 134 -5.61 25.34 9.04
C ILE A 134 -5.72 24.72 7.66
N SER A 135 -5.85 23.39 7.61
CA SER A 135 -5.98 22.66 6.35
C SER A 135 -7.28 23.03 5.63
N LYS A 136 -7.21 23.20 4.30
CA LYS A 136 -8.37 23.42 3.41
C LYS A 136 -9.28 22.19 3.33
N ARG A 137 -8.83 21.02 3.79
CA ARG A 137 -9.64 19.79 3.85
C ARG A 137 -10.66 19.80 5.00
N VAL A 138 -10.56 20.74 5.94
CA VAL A 138 -11.43 20.81 7.12
C VAL A 138 -12.00 22.21 7.34
N ARG A 139 -13.18 22.27 7.97
CA ARG A 139 -13.84 23.53 8.34
C ARG A 139 -13.39 24.08 9.70
N LYS A 140 -12.86 23.23 10.58
CA LYS A 140 -12.42 23.55 11.93
C LYS A 140 -11.08 22.89 12.22
N LYS A 141 -10.22 23.57 12.98
CA LYS A 141 -8.88 23.07 13.38
C LYS A 141 -8.92 21.77 14.19
N THR A 142 -10.02 21.49 14.88
CA THR A 142 -10.21 20.26 15.68
C THR A 142 -10.42 19.01 14.83
N ASN A 143 -10.73 19.15 13.54
CA ASN A 143 -10.90 18.01 12.66
C ASN A 143 -9.54 17.59 12.14
N GLN A 144 -9.24 16.29 12.17
CA GLN A 144 -8.05 15.74 11.53
C GLN A 144 -8.28 15.72 9.99
N PRO A 145 -7.54 16.53 9.21
CA PRO A 145 -7.65 16.54 7.75
C PRO A 145 -7.19 15.25 7.07
N TYR A 146 -6.18 14.56 7.61
CA TYR A 146 -5.55 13.41 6.93
C TYR A 146 -5.72 12.08 7.66
N ALA A 147 -6.13 12.08 8.93
CA ALA A 147 -6.42 10.87 9.69
C ALA A 147 -7.93 10.61 9.80
N ALA A 148 -8.33 9.35 9.65
CA ALA A 148 -9.62 8.84 10.07
C ALA A 148 -9.63 8.62 11.60
N GLU A 149 -10.79 8.30 12.18
CA GLU A 149 -10.88 8.00 13.63
C GLU A 149 -10.02 6.79 14.03
N SER A 150 -9.81 5.84 13.11
CA SER A 150 -8.91 4.70 13.31
C SER A 150 -7.43 5.08 13.28
N GLY A 151 -7.08 6.29 12.87
CA GLY A 151 -5.71 6.76 12.63
C GLY A 151 -5.15 6.46 11.25
N THR A 152 -5.80 5.57 10.51
CA THR A 152 -5.50 5.32 9.09
C THR A 152 -5.74 6.56 8.25
N LEU A 153 -5.23 6.55 7.03
CA LEU A 153 -5.39 7.64 6.08
C LEU A 153 -6.87 7.93 5.75
N LYS A 154 -7.25 9.21 5.79
CA LYS A 154 -8.61 9.65 5.48
C LYS A 154 -8.84 9.74 3.99
N ASN A 155 -9.88 9.03 3.52
CA ASN A 155 -10.21 8.88 2.11
C ASN A 155 -9.02 8.27 1.33
N LYS A 156 -8.60 7.06 1.73
CA LYS A 156 -7.51 6.28 1.12
C LYS A 156 -7.57 6.29 -0.42
N PRO A 157 -8.71 6.00 -1.08
CA PRO A 157 -8.76 5.93 -2.54
C PRO A 157 -8.40 7.26 -3.22
N ASP A 158 -8.93 8.39 -2.74
CA ASP A 158 -8.63 9.71 -3.31
C ASP A 158 -7.16 10.12 -3.06
N PHE A 159 -6.62 9.81 -1.88
CA PHE A 159 -5.22 10.07 -1.58
C PHE A 159 -4.29 9.28 -2.49
N CYS A 160 -4.50 7.97 -2.63
CA CYS A 160 -3.69 7.13 -3.50
C CYS A 160 -3.84 7.52 -4.98
N THR A 161 -5.04 7.88 -5.42
CA THR A 161 -5.28 8.39 -6.79
C THR A 161 -4.45 9.65 -7.06
N LYS A 162 -4.34 10.57 -6.11
CA LYS A 162 -3.45 11.74 -6.22
C LYS A 162 -1.98 11.35 -6.19
N ALA A 163 -1.59 10.40 -5.35
CA ALA A 163 -0.21 9.92 -5.30
C ALA A 163 0.26 9.35 -6.65
N LEU A 164 -0.60 8.62 -7.36
CA LEU A 164 -0.32 8.10 -8.71
C LEU A 164 -0.01 9.22 -9.73
N ALA A 165 -0.54 10.43 -9.55
CA ALA A 165 -0.19 11.56 -10.40
C ALA A 165 1.28 11.98 -10.25
N HIS A 166 1.92 11.65 -9.13
CA HIS A 166 3.30 12.02 -8.79
C HIS A 166 4.30 10.87 -8.90
N ILE A 167 3.83 9.64 -9.07
CA ILE A 167 4.67 8.47 -9.31
C ILE A 167 4.79 8.28 -10.83
N LYS A 168 6.01 8.37 -11.36
CA LYS A 168 6.31 8.31 -12.80
C LYS A 168 7.43 7.36 -13.13
N THR A 169 8.42 7.25 -12.25
CA THR A 169 9.59 6.40 -12.45
C THR A 169 9.83 5.50 -11.25
N ARG A 170 10.79 4.58 -11.39
CA ARG A 170 11.20 3.65 -10.32
C ARG A 170 11.66 4.39 -9.06
N GLU A 171 12.26 5.56 -9.24
CA GLU A 171 12.78 6.39 -8.16
C GLU A 171 11.66 6.99 -7.29
N ASP A 172 10.41 7.01 -7.78
CA ASP A 172 9.25 7.56 -7.07
C ASP A 172 8.54 6.54 -6.16
N ILE A 173 8.92 5.26 -6.22
CA ILE A 173 8.36 4.18 -5.39
C ILE A 173 9.41 3.62 -4.41
N SER A 174 8.98 3.15 -3.24
CA SER A 174 9.87 2.54 -2.24
C SER A 174 10.53 1.26 -2.77
N ASP A 175 11.58 0.82 -2.10
CA ASP A 175 12.25 -0.44 -2.47
C ASP A 175 11.36 -1.66 -2.22
N GLU A 176 10.62 -1.66 -1.12
CA GLU A 176 9.64 -2.71 -0.81
C GLU A 176 8.51 -2.75 -1.85
N ALA A 177 7.99 -1.60 -2.28
CA ALA A 177 6.95 -1.55 -3.32
C ALA A 177 7.43 -2.18 -4.63
N TRP A 178 8.68 -1.95 -5.00
CA TRP A 178 9.27 -2.54 -6.19
C TRP A 178 9.50 -4.03 -6.04
N GLU A 179 10.01 -4.48 -4.89
CA GLU A 179 10.16 -5.92 -4.61
C GLU A 179 8.80 -6.63 -4.74
N LEU A 180 7.74 -6.04 -4.19
CA LEU A 180 6.39 -6.56 -4.33
C LEU A 180 5.96 -6.62 -5.80
N CYS A 181 6.21 -5.57 -6.59
CA CYS A 181 5.92 -5.56 -8.03
C CYS A 181 6.65 -6.70 -8.77
N GLU A 182 7.92 -6.94 -8.45
CA GLU A 182 8.71 -8.03 -9.04
C GLU A 182 8.13 -9.40 -8.68
N LYS A 183 7.77 -9.62 -7.40
CA LYS A 183 7.14 -10.88 -6.97
C LYS A 183 5.80 -11.13 -7.62
N LEU A 184 4.96 -10.09 -7.73
CA LEU A 184 3.67 -10.17 -8.43
C LEU A 184 3.87 -10.50 -9.91
N TYR A 185 4.78 -9.81 -10.60
CA TYR A 185 5.08 -10.09 -12.00
C TYR A 185 5.58 -11.53 -12.20
N GLU A 186 6.48 -12.02 -11.34
CA GLU A 186 6.96 -13.40 -11.40
C GLU A 186 5.84 -14.41 -11.18
N PHE A 187 4.96 -14.17 -10.22
CA PHE A 187 3.81 -15.02 -9.94
C PHE A 187 2.85 -15.09 -11.13
N ILE A 188 2.52 -13.94 -11.72
CA ILE A 188 1.67 -13.84 -12.92
C ILE A 188 2.33 -14.59 -14.08
N SER A 189 3.64 -14.39 -14.30
CA SER A 189 4.40 -15.05 -15.35
C SER A 189 4.45 -16.57 -15.19
N LYS A 190 4.67 -17.08 -13.97
CA LYS A 190 4.67 -18.53 -13.69
C LYS A 190 3.25 -19.14 -13.80
N SER A 191 2.21 -18.34 -13.63
CA SER A 191 0.81 -18.79 -13.67
C SER A 191 0.21 -18.82 -15.06
N ASN A 192 0.78 -18.08 -16.02
CA ASN A 192 0.33 -17.95 -17.40
C ASN A 192 1.30 -18.57 -18.42
N LYS A 193 2.05 -19.60 -18.01
CA LYS A 193 2.91 -20.42 -18.88
C LYS A 193 2.30 -21.78 -19.13
#